data_AF-A0A2V7EPP4-F1
#
_entry.id   AF-A0A2V7EPP4-F1
#
_cell.length_a   1.000
_cell.length_b   1.000
_cell.length_c   1.000
_cell.angle_alpha   90.00
_cell.angle_beta   90.00
_cell.angle_gamma   90.00
#
_symmetry.space_group_name_H-M   'P 1'
#
loop_
_entity.id
_entity.type
_entity.pdbx_description
1 polymer ?
#
loop_
_entity_poly.entity_id
_entity_poly.type
_entity_poly.pdbx_seq_one_letter_code
_entity_poly.pdbx_strand_id
1 'polypeptide(L)' 'FLRESTEDLRFERAAASVALADLWSLSFHLRTDEARARSFRELTRLVGALPTWNLYRPLRLTSLDATVERIAKQFDRDPG' A
#
# COMPACT_ATOMS: atom_id res chain seq x y z
N PHE A 1 -1.83 0.52 -0.36
CA PHE A 1 -2.42 -0.76 0.05
C PHE A 1 -3.87 -0.82 -0.34
N LEU A 2 -4.35 -2.02 -0.61
CA LEU A 2 -5.70 -2.28 -1.07
C LEU A 2 -6.59 -2.57 0.15
N ARG A 3 -7.60 -1.73 0.38
CA ARG A 3 -8.56 -1.86 1.48
C ARG A 3 -9.94 -2.19 0.91
N GLU A 4 -10.72 -2.96 1.65
CA GLU A 4 -12.12 -3.20 1.33
C GLU A 4 -12.95 -1.96 1.68
N SER A 5 -14.00 -1.73 0.90
CA SER A 5 -15.02 -0.72 1.14
C SER A 5 -16.35 -1.20 0.61
N THR A 6 -17.42 -0.96 1.36
CA THR A 6 -18.80 -1.13 0.87
C THR A 6 -19.25 0.05 0.02
N GLU A 7 -18.49 1.16 0.07
CA GLU A 7 -18.71 2.42 -0.62
C GLU A 7 -17.77 2.58 -1.83
N ASP A 8 -17.83 3.73 -2.48
CA ASP A 8 -17.07 4.09 -3.68
C ASP A 8 -15.54 4.04 -3.51
N LEU A 9 -14.85 4.08 -4.66
CA LEU A 9 -13.39 4.10 -4.75
C LEU A 9 -12.81 5.39 -4.18
N ARG A 10 -12.00 5.29 -3.12
CA ARG A 10 -11.32 6.44 -2.50
C ARG A 10 -9.85 6.18 -2.23
N PHE A 11 -9.04 7.23 -2.41
CA PHE A 11 -7.63 7.25 -2.08
C PHE A 11 -7.42 8.09 -0.83
N GLU A 12 -6.73 7.54 0.15
CA GLU A 12 -6.37 8.26 1.38
C GLU A 12 -4.90 8.09 1.69
N ARG A 13 -4.29 9.11 2.29
CA ARG A 13 -2.93 9.00 2.82
C ARG A 13 -2.91 7.96 3.94
N ALA A 14 -2.01 6.99 3.83
CA ALA A 14 -1.79 6.04 4.90
C ALA A 14 -0.83 6.65 5.92
N ALA A 15 -1.13 6.49 7.20
CA ALA A 15 -0.17 6.78 8.25
C ALA A 15 1.03 5.84 8.10
N ALA A 16 2.25 6.33 8.39
CA ALA A 16 3.47 5.54 8.24
C ALA A 16 3.43 4.24 9.08
N SER A 17 2.83 4.27 10.26
CA SER A 17 2.63 3.09 11.11
C SER A 17 1.74 2.03 10.46
N VAL A 18 0.66 2.44 9.80
CA VAL A 18 -0.26 1.55 9.08
C VAL A 18 0.43 0.96 7.85
N ALA A 19 1.16 1.79 7.10
CA ALA A 19 1.93 1.34 5.94
C ALA A 19 3.05 0.36 6.33
N LEU A 20 3.73 0.61 7.45
CA LEU A 20 4.77 -0.28 7.98
C LEU A 20 4.18 -1.64 8.35
N ALA A 21 3.03 -1.67 9.03
CA ALA A 21 2.37 -2.91 9.41
C ALA A 21 1.98 -3.75 8.19
N ASP A 22 1.38 -3.13 7.17
CA ASP A 22 1.02 -3.81 5.93
C ASP A 22 2.25 -4.36 5.19
N LEU A 23 3.34 -3.58 5.05
CA LEU A 23 4.56 -4.03 4.38
C LEU A 23 5.27 -5.12 5.18
N TRP A 24 5.30 -4.99 6.51
CA TRP A 24 5.89 -5.98 7.39
C TRP A 24 5.19 -7.33 7.27
N SER A 25 3.87 -7.35 7.07
CA SER A 25 3.10 -8.58 6.85
C SER A 25 3.62 -9.42 5.65
N LEU A 26 4.28 -8.79 4.68
CA LEU A 26 4.86 -9.46 3.51
C LEU A 26 6.22 -10.12 3.80
N SER A 27 6.82 -9.85 4.97
CA SER A 27 8.16 -10.31 5.33
C SER A 27 8.21 -11.75 5.90
N PHE A 28 7.14 -12.54 5.71
CA PHE A 28 6.99 -13.88 6.29
C PHE A 28 8.07 -14.88 5.83
N HIS A 29 8.72 -14.65 4.70
CA HIS A 29 9.76 -15.52 4.15
C HIS A 29 11.15 -15.33 4.81
N LEU A 30 11.32 -14.34 5.70
CA LEU A 30 12.61 -14.07 6.34
C LEU A 30 12.88 -15.07 7.48
N ARG A 31 13.91 -15.89 7.30
CA ARG A 31 14.23 -17.03 8.18
C ARG A 31 15.09 -16.68 9.40
N THR A 32 15.81 -15.57 9.38
CA THR A 32 16.72 -15.17 10.46
C THR A 32 16.29 -13.87 11.11
N ASP A 33 16.60 -13.71 12.39
CA ASP A 33 16.32 -12.48 13.14
C ASP A 33 17.11 -11.30 12.59
N GLU A 34 18.33 -11.52 12.12
CA GLU A 34 19.14 -10.49 11.47
C GLU A 34 18.48 -9.96 10.19
N ALA A 35 17.99 -10.86 9.33
CA ALA A 35 17.29 -10.48 8.11
C ALA A 35 16.01 -9.71 8.42
N ARG A 36 15.25 -10.17 9.43
CA ARG A 36 14.05 -9.49 9.94
C ARG A 36 14.36 -8.07 10.43
N ALA A 37 15.37 -7.93 11.28
CA ALA A 37 15.79 -6.65 11.83
C ALA A 37 16.26 -5.68 10.74
N ARG A 38 17.01 -6.17 9.74
CA ARG A 38 17.41 -5.36 8.58
C ARG A 38 16.19 -4.89 7.78
N SER A 39 15.30 -5.80 7.39
CA SER A 39 14.10 -5.44 6.62
C SER A 39 13.21 -4.45 7.36
N PHE A 40 13.02 -4.62 8.67
CA PHE A 40 12.21 -3.69 9.46
C PHE A 40 12.78 -2.26 9.43
N ARG A 41 14.10 -2.10 9.54
CA ARG A 41 14.76 -0.78 9.44
C ARG A 41 14.57 -0.15 8.06
N GLU A 42 14.77 -0.92 7.00
CA GLU A 42 14.61 -0.41 5.63
C GLU A 42 13.15 -0.04 5.33
N LEU A 43 12.18 -0.84 5.77
CA LEU A 43 10.77 -0.52 5.62
C LEU A 43 10.38 0.74 6.40
N THR A 44 10.89 0.90 7.63
CA THR A 44 10.66 2.12 8.43
C THR A 44 11.21 3.36 7.71
N ARG A 45 12.42 3.26 7.15
CA ARG A 45 13.01 4.34 6.35
C ARG A 45 12.17 4.64 5.11
N LEU A 46 11.71 3.61 4.41
CA LEU A 46 10.91 3.73 3.19
C LEU A 46 9.58 4.47 3.44
N VAL A 47 8.80 4.03 4.44
CA VAL A 47 7.50 4.64 4.74
C VAL A 47 7.61 6.05 5.33
N GLY A 48 8.77 6.40 5.88
CA GLY A 48 9.07 7.76 6.34
C GLY A 48 9.53 8.70 5.24
N ALA A 49 10.14 8.16 4.17
CA ALA A 49 10.69 8.95 3.08
C ALA A 49 9.72 9.13 1.91
N LEU A 50 8.88 8.13 1.65
CA LEU A 50 7.94 8.15 0.54
C LEU A 50 6.51 8.14 1.06
N PRO A 51 5.63 8.91 0.43
CA PRO A 51 4.31 9.04 0.96
C PRO A 51 3.49 7.84 0.46
N THR A 52 2.65 7.26 1.32
CA THR A 52 1.92 6.02 1.05
C THR A 52 0.42 6.24 1.05
N TRP A 53 -0.32 5.34 0.40
CA TRP A 53 -1.77 5.49 0.23
C TRP A 53 -2.52 4.20 0.48
N ASN A 54 -3.74 4.33 1.00
CA ASN A 54 -4.78 3.31 0.98
C ASN A 54 -5.72 3.59 -0.19
N LEU A 55 -5.96 2.57 -1.02
CA LEU A 55 -7.05 2.55 -1.98
C LEU A 55 -8.14 1.65 -1.43
N TYR A 56 -9.25 2.27 -1.06
CA TYR A 56 -10.45 1.59 -0.63
C TYR A 56 -11.30 1.27 -1.86
N ARG A 57 -11.73 0.01 -1.98
CA ARG A 57 -12.47 -0.47 -3.14
C ARG A 57 -13.55 -1.48 -2.76
N PRO A 58 -14.68 -1.52 -3.49
CA PRO A 58 -15.58 -2.66 -3.46
C PRO A 58 -14.89 -3.94 -3.93
N LEU A 59 -15.14 -5.04 -3.23
CA LEU A 59 -14.68 -6.38 -3.61
C LEU A 59 -15.73 -7.08 -4.50
N ARG A 60 -16.18 -6.40 -5.55
CA ARG A 60 -17.07 -6.98 -6.57
C ARG A 60 -16.29 -7.12 -7.86
N LEU A 61 -16.54 -8.19 -8.63
CA LEU A 61 -15.81 -8.38 -9.89
C LEU A 61 -16.06 -7.22 -10.86
N THR A 62 -17.27 -6.68 -10.87
CA THR A 62 -17.68 -5.54 -11.70
C THR A 62 -16.98 -4.22 -11.37
N SER A 63 -16.32 -4.10 -10.20
CA SER A 63 -15.58 -2.90 -9.82
C SER A 63 -14.08 -3.00 -10.13
N LEU A 64 -13.60 -4.10 -10.73
CA LEU A 64 -12.19 -4.29 -11.04
C LEU A 64 -11.68 -3.25 -12.04
N ASP A 65 -12.38 -3.09 -13.17
CA ASP A 65 -11.97 -2.16 -14.23
C ASP A 65 -11.88 -0.73 -13.71
N ALA A 66 -12.91 -0.28 -12.97
CA ALA A 66 -12.93 1.02 -12.33
C ALA A 66 -11.80 1.20 -11.30
N THR A 67 -11.45 0.14 -10.57
CA THR A 67 -10.33 0.16 -9.61
C THR A 67 -9.00 0.38 -10.33
N VAL A 68 -8.76 -0.39 -11.41
CA VAL A 68 -7.53 -0.29 -12.22
C VAL A 68 -7.42 1.09 -12.85
N GLU A 69 -8.50 1.58 -13.47
CA GLU A 69 -8.56 2.91 -14.07
C GLU A 69 -8.26 4.00 -13.04
N ARG A 70 -8.82 3.89 -11.83
CA ARG A 70 -8.58 4.85 -10.74
C ARG A 70 -7.11 4.85 -10.29
N ILE A 71 -6.46 3.69 -10.23
CA ILE A 71 -5.02 3.56 -9.94
C ILE A 71 -4.22 4.25 -11.04
N ALA A 72 -4.48 3.93 -12.31
CA ALA A 72 -3.78 4.52 -13.44
C ALA A 72 -3.89 6.06 -13.39
N LYS A 73 -5.12 6.61 -13.36
CA LYS A 73 -5.37 8.05 -13.30
C LYS A 73 -4.74 8.76 -12.11
N GLN A 74 -4.61 8.09 -10.96
CA GLN A 74 -4.02 8.68 -9.76
C GLN A 74 -2.53 8.97 -9.91
N PHE A 75 -1.83 8.16 -10.73
CA PHE A 75 -0.39 8.24 -10.93
C PHE A 75 0.01 8.66 -12.35
N ASP A 76 -0.96 8.87 -13.25
CA ASP A 76 -0.76 9.41 -14.61
C ASP A 76 -0.47 10.93 -14.64
N ARG A 77 0.03 11.48 -13.54
CA ARG A 77 0.54 12.85 -13.42
C ARG A 77 1.87 12.85 -12.65
N ASP A 78 2.95 12.46 -13.34
CA ASP A 78 4.05 13.37 -13.71
C ASP A 78 5.13 12.56 -14.47
N PRO A 79 5.61 13.03 -15.64
CA PRO A 79 6.90 12.63 -16.19
C PRO A 79 7.98 13.32 -15.34
N GLY A 80 8.34 12.69 -14.22
CA GLY A 80 9.55 13.00 -13.46
C GLY A 80 10.74 12.20 -14.00
#